data_AF-A0A849IPQ1-F1
#
_entry.id   AF-A0A849IPQ1-F1
#
_cell.length_a   1.000
_cell.length_b   1.000
_cell.length_c   1.000
_cell.angle_alpha   90.00
_cell.angle_beta   90.00
_cell.angle_gamma   90.00
#
_symmetry.space_group_name_H-M   'P 1'
#
loop_
_entity.id
_entity.type
_entity.pdbx_description
1 polymer ?
#
loop_
_entity_poly.entity_id
_entity_poly.type
_entity_poly.pdbx_seq_one_letter_code
_entity_poly.pdbx_strand_id
1 'polypeptide(L)'
;MNAWFDRYLKSLEAGDTVLSPEEAKLVLELAGEAAHTSGARQFAPLAAYLAGREAAGQSRDGRVRVLEQAKLAAGAAGSAGEDLELD
;
A
#
# COMPACT_ATOMS: atom_id res chain seq x y z
N MET A 1 -4.10 13.84 15.28
CA MET A 1 -4.73 12.79 14.45
C MET A 1 -6.19 13.17 14.25
N ASN A 2 -6.83 12.82 13.13
CA ASN A 2 -8.23 13.19 12.87
C ASN A 2 -9.18 12.34 13.74
N ALA A 3 -10.19 12.94 14.36
CA ALA A 3 -11.14 12.26 15.25
C ALA A 3 -11.87 11.06 14.62
N TRP A 4 -12.00 11.01 13.29
CA TRP A 4 -12.49 9.84 12.57
C TRP A 4 -11.53 8.66 12.67
N PHE A 5 -10.23 8.87 12.49
CA PHE A 5 -9.21 7.82 12.62
C PHE A 5 -9.14 7.28 14.05
N ASP A 6 -9.24 8.17 15.05
CA ASP A 6 -9.23 7.75 16.46
C ASP A 6 -10.42 6.83 16.79
N ARG A 7 -11.63 7.16 16.28
CA ARG A 7 -12.81 6.29 16.42
C ARG A 7 -12.67 4.97 15.68
N TYR A 8 -12.12 4.99 14.47
CA TYR A 8 -11.88 3.80 13.67
C TYR A 8 -10.91 2.83 14.36
N LEU A 9 -9.74 3.33 14.79
CA LEU A 9 -8.75 2.54 15.52
C LEU A 9 -9.32 1.95 16.81
N LYS A 10 -10.10 2.75 17.55
CA LYS A 10 -10.79 2.27 18.76
C LYS A 10 -11.80 1.15 18.44
N SER A 11 -12.52 1.25 17.33
CA SER A 11 -13.51 0.23 16.93
C SER A 11 -12.90 -1.09 16.45
N LEU A 12 -11.65 -1.07 16.00
CA LEU A 12 -10.94 -2.26 15.55
C LEU A 12 -10.34 -3.08 16.68
N GLU A 13 -10.37 -2.59 17.94
CA GLU A 13 -9.63 -3.18 19.07
C GLU A 13 -8.16 -3.46 18.73
N ALA A 14 -7.64 -2.67 17.80
CA ALA A 14 -6.33 -2.80 17.17
C ALA A 14 -5.23 -2.35 18.14
N GLY A 15 -4.94 -3.16 19.16
CA GLY A 15 -3.75 -2.99 19.99
C GLY A 15 -2.50 -3.19 19.15
N ASP A 16 -1.73 -2.12 18.94
CA ASP A 16 -0.43 -2.07 18.26
C ASP A 16 -0.36 -2.33 16.74
N THR A 17 -1.47 -2.53 16.03
CA THR A 17 -1.51 -2.57 14.54
C THR A 17 -1.42 -1.18 13.89
N VAL A 18 -0.66 -0.26 14.49
CA VAL A 18 -0.44 1.08 13.94
C VAL A 18 0.87 1.06 13.16
N LEU A 19 0.79 1.37 11.87
CA LEU A 19 1.96 1.60 11.03
C LEU A 19 2.85 2.66 11.68
N SER A 20 4.16 2.41 11.71
CA SER A 20 5.10 3.48 12.04
C SER A 20 5.00 4.61 11.00
N PRO A 21 5.47 5.83 11.33
CA PRO A 21 5.41 6.95 10.39
C PRO A 21 6.08 6.66 9.04
N GLU A 22 7.15 5.88 9.04
CA GLU A 22 7.86 5.44 7.84
C GLU A 22 7.02 4.48 6.99
N GLU A 23 6.45 3.43 7.61
CA GLU A 23 5.57 2.49 6.91
C GLU A 23 4.33 3.20 6.34
N ALA A 24 3.76 4.15 7.09
CA ALA A 24 2.62 4.95 6.63
C ALA A 24 2.99 5.81 5.42
N LYS A 25 4.16 6.46 5.44
CA LYS A 25 4.67 7.22 4.31
C LYS A 25 4.84 6.34 3.07
N LEU A 26 5.45 5.16 3.19
CA LEU A 26 5.67 4.25 2.07
C LEU A 26 4.34 3.74 1.48
N VAL A 27 3.33 3.44 2.30
CA VAL A 27 2.00 3.06 1.82
C VAL A 27 1.34 4.19 1.03
N LEU A 28 1.47 5.44 1.47
CA LEU A 28 0.92 6.60 0.76
C LEU A 28 1.67 6.87 -0.55
N GLU A 29 3.00 6.73 -0.56
CA GLU A 29 3.80 6.82 -1.78
C GLU A 29 3.42 5.72 -2.78
N LEU A 30 3.31 4.46 -2.32
CA LEU A 30 2.84 3.34 -3.13
C LEU A 30 1.46 3.62 -3.75
N ALA A 31 0.51 4.10 -2.95
CA ALA A 31 -0.82 4.46 -3.46
C ALA A 31 -0.75 5.56 -4.54
N GLY A 32 0.15 6.53 -4.35
CA GLY A 32 0.46 7.55 -5.34
C GLY A 32 1.02 6.98 -6.64
N GLU A 33 2.06 6.16 -6.56
CA GLU A 33 2.68 5.51 -7.74
C GLU A 33 1.67 4.65 -8.49
N ALA A 34 0.93 3.79 -7.76
CA ALA A 34 -0.07 2.92 -8.35
C ALA A 34 -1.18 3.71 -9.06
N ALA A 35 -1.64 4.83 -8.49
CA ALA A 35 -2.65 5.68 -9.13
C ALA A 35 -2.16 6.35 -10.41
N HIS A 36 -0.91 6.82 -10.43
CA HIS A 36 -0.33 7.53 -11.57
C HIS A 36 0.08 6.56 -12.68
N THR A 37 0.85 5.53 -12.36
CA THR A 37 1.43 4.61 -13.34
C THR A 37 0.37 3.77 -14.03
N SER A 38 -0.58 3.22 -13.28
CA SER A 38 -1.66 2.41 -13.87
C SER A 38 -2.65 3.21 -14.72
N GLY A 39 -2.66 4.54 -14.58
CA GLY A 39 -3.66 5.42 -15.19
C GLY A 39 -5.05 5.36 -14.52
N ALA A 40 -5.22 4.58 -13.45
CA ALA A 40 -6.52 4.34 -12.82
C ALA A 40 -6.44 4.38 -11.28
N ARG A 41 -7.03 5.43 -10.69
CA ARG A 41 -6.98 5.70 -9.23
C ARG A 41 -7.58 4.58 -8.38
N GLN A 42 -8.50 3.78 -8.94
CA GLN A 42 -9.11 2.65 -8.23
C GLN A 42 -8.13 1.52 -7.90
N PHE A 43 -6.97 1.47 -8.56
CA PHE A 43 -5.96 0.43 -8.29
C PHE A 43 -5.07 0.74 -7.08
N ALA A 44 -4.98 2.01 -6.67
CA ALA A 44 -4.20 2.43 -5.51
C ALA A 44 -4.55 1.69 -4.20
N PRO A 45 -5.84 1.60 -3.78
CA PRO A 45 -6.19 0.85 -2.57
C PRO A 45 -5.89 -0.65 -2.69
N LEU A 46 -6.02 -1.24 -3.88
CA LEU A 46 -5.73 -2.66 -4.09
C LEU A 46 -4.22 -2.93 -4.01
N ALA A 47 -3.39 -2.07 -4.60
CA ALA A 47 -1.93 -2.16 -4.50
C ALA A 47 -1.46 -2.09 -3.04
N ALA A 48 -2.00 -1.13 -2.27
CA ALA A 48 -1.71 -0.99 -0.85
C ALA A 48 -2.15 -2.24 -0.03
N TYR A 49 -3.31 -2.82 -0.35
CA TYR A 49 -3.77 -4.06 0.28
C TYR A 49 -2.84 -5.24 0.01
N LEU A 50 -2.42 -5.44 -1.24
CA LEU A 50 -1.53 -6.55 -1.61
C LEU A 50 -0.16 -6.43 -0.95
N ALA A 51 0.41 -5.22 -0.93
CA ALA A 51 1.66 -4.95 -0.22
C ALA A 51 1.51 -5.20 1.30
N GLY A 52 0.39 -4.77 1.89
CA GLY A 52 0.07 -5.04 3.29
C GLY A 52 -0.07 -6.52 3.62
N ARG A 53 -0.64 -7.32 2.71
CA ARG A 53 -0.71 -8.79 2.85
C ARG A 53 0.66 -9.44 2.83
N GLU A 54 1.53 -9.03 1.92
CA GLU A 54 2.90 -9.57 1.82
C GLU A 54 3.76 -9.18 3.03
N ALA A 55 3.55 -7.97 3.55
CA ALA A 55 4.19 -7.50 4.77
C ALA A 55 3.65 -8.19 6.04
N ALA A 56 2.51 -8.86 5.96
CA ALA A 56 1.91 -9.52 7.13
C ALA A 56 2.79 -10.69 7.59
N GLY A 57 3.11 -10.72 8.89
CA GLY A 57 4.00 -11.73 9.47
C GLY A 57 5.50 -11.39 9.39
N GLN A 58 5.87 -10.29 8.71
CA GLN A 58 7.25 -9.80 8.69
C GLN A 58 7.61 -9.02 9.95
N SER A 59 8.91 -9.02 10.28
CA SER A 59 9.47 -8.07 11.26
C SER A 59 9.33 -6.63 10.75
N ARG A 60 9.54 -5.64 11.61
CA ARG A 60 9.44 -4.22 11.22
C ARG A 60 10.33 -3.86 10.03
N ASP A 61 11.60 -4.24 10.06
CA ASP A 61 12.54 -4.01 8.96
C ASP A 61 12.18 -4.81 7.70
N GLY A 62 11.51 -5.96 7.87
CA GLY A 62 10.95 -6.72 6.76
C GLY A 62 9.78 -5.99 6.10
N ARG A 63 8.86 -5.42 6.89
CA ARG A 63 7.72 -4.64 6.38
C ARG A 63 8.17 -3.41 5.62
N VAL A 64 9.14 -2.66 6.13
CA VAL A 64 9.70 -1.48 5.42
C VAL A 64 10.26 -1.90 4.06
N ARG A 65 11.08 -2.96 4.01
CA ARG A 65 11.64 -3.47 2.74
C ARG A 65 10.57 -3.91 1.74
N VAL A 66 9.54 -4.62 2.19
CA VAL A 66 8.42 -5.03 1.33
C VAL A 66 7.69 -3.81 0.76
N LEU A 67 7.42 -2.80 1.59
CA LEU A 67 6.73 -1.58 1.15
C LEU A 67 7.57 -0.75 0.18
N GLU A 68 8.90 -0.66 0.39
CA GLU A 68 9.82 -0.03 -0.56
C GLU A 68 9.83 -0.73 -1.91
N GLN A 69 9.92 -2.07 -1.91
CA GLN A 69 9.88 -2.88 -3.13
C GLN A 69 8.54 -2.73 -3.86
N ALA A 70 7.43 -2.76 -3.12
CA ALA A 70 6.09 -2.58 -3.69
C ALA A 70 5.94 -1.20 -4.36
N LYS A 71 6.43 -0.13 -3.72
CA LYS A 71 6.44 1.21 -4.31
C LYS A 71 7.20 1.24 -5.63
N LEU A 72 8.41 0.68 -5.66
CA LEU A 72 9.22 0.62 -6.88
C LEU A 72 8.54 -0.20 -7.98
N ALA A 73 7.94 -1.35 -7.62
CA ALA A 73 7.20 -2.19 -8.55
C ALA A 73 5.99 -1.47 -9.14
N ALA A 74 5.22 -0.73 -8.33
CA ALA A 74 4.10 0.08 -8.80
C ALA A 74 4.52 1.17 -9.79
N GLY A 75 5.69 1.80 -9.58
CA GLY A 75 6.27 2.77 -10.53
C GLY A 75 6.69 2.14 -11.87
N ALA A 76 7.02 0.84 -11.88
CA ALA A 76 7.50 0.12 -13.07
C ALA A 76 6.42 -0.70 -13.79
N ALA A 77 5.24 -0.91 -13.18
CA ALA A 77 4.22 -1.83 -13.67
C ALA A 77 3.54 -1.40 -14.99
N GLY A 78 3.70 -0.14 -15.40
CA GLY A 78 3.08 0.38 -16.61
C GLY A 78 1.57 0.63 -16.49
N SER A 79 0.96 1.08 -17.59
CA SER A 79 -0.45 1.41 -17.62
C SER A 79 -1.31 0.14 -17.59
N ALA A 80 -2.47 0.18 -16.93
CA ALA A 80 -3.39 -0.97 -16.92
C ALA A 80 -4.08 -1.21 -18.28
N GLY A 81 -3.86 -0.32 -19.26
CA GLY A 81 -4.46 -0.34 -20.59
C GLY A 81 -3.52 -0.84 -21.69
N GLU A 82 -2.56 -1.71 -21.38
CA GLU A 82 -1.94 -2.54 -22.41
C GLU A 82 -2.83 -3.75 -22.65
N ASP A 83 -3.11 -4.05 -23.93
CA ASP A 83 -3.76 -5.29 -24.33
C ASP A 83 -3.03 -6.43 -23.64
N LEU A 84 -3.72 -7.14 -22.75
CA LEU A 84 -3.29 -8.44 -22.30
C LEU A 84 -3.27 -9.29 -23.56
N GLU A 85 -2.10 -9.44 -24.21
CA GLU A 85 -1.82 -10.40 -25.28
C GLU A 85 -2.02 -11.82 -24.72
N LEU A 86 -3.29 -12.15 -24.45
CA LEU A 86 -3.76 -13.48 -24.16
C LEU A 86 -4.05 -14.12 -25.51
N ASP A 87 -3.03 -14.76 -26.09
CA ASP A 87 -3.18 -15.76 -27.14
C ASP A 87 -4.05 -16.94 -26.66
#